data_AF-A0A836RRF3-F1
#
_entry.id   AF-A0A836RRF3-F1
#
_cell.length_a   1.000
_cell.length_b   1.000
_cell.length_c   1.000
_cell.angle_alpha   90.00
_cell.angle_beta   90.00
_cell.angle_gamma   90.00
#
_symmetry.space_group_name_H-M   'P 1'
#
loop_
_entity.id
_entity.type
_entity.pdbx_description
1 polymer ?
#
loop_
_entity_poly.entity_id
_entity_poly.type
_entity_poly.pdbx_seq_one_letter_code
_entity_poly.pdbx_strand_id
1 'polypeptide(L)'
;MVRFSSDEIKVFSYVWDNISVGEIVFERDLNQIYGVRKPILVAVSLREKGVIERGEGCYNLARWLRPLRKKIGNFQDLRLILDRLP
;
A
#
# COMPACT_ATOMS: atom_id res chain seq x y z
N MET A 1 4.63 -12.64 13.04
CA MET A 1 5.05 -11.39 12.35
C MET A 1 4.59 -11.46 10.90
N VAL A 2 3.75 -10.53 10.44
CA VAL A 2 3.29 -10.53 9.04
C VAL A 2 4.45 -10.07 8.16
N ARG A 3 4.91 -10.93 7.24
CA ARG A 3 6.00 -10.61 6.31
C ARG A 3 5.40 -10.12 4.99
N PHE A 4 5.88 -8.99 4.48
CA PHE A 4 5.53 -8.47 3.15
C PHE A 4 6.61 -8.87 2.14
N SER A 5 6.18 -9.28 0.95
CA SER A 5 7.05 -9.46 -0.21
C SER A 5 7.48 -8.12 -0.81
N SER A 6 8.44 -8.14 -1.75
CA SER A 6 8.91 -6.92 -2.43
C SER A 6 7.78 -6.20 -3.17
N ASP A 7 6.95 -6.95 -3.92
CA ASP A 7 5.82 -6.36 -4.64
C ASP A 7 4.75 -5.83 -3.68
N GLU A 8 4.48 -6.52 -2.58
CA GLU A 8 3.57 -6.01 -1.54
C GLU A 8 4.07 -4.71 -0.92
N ILE A 9 5.37 -4.58 -0.68
CA ILE A 9 5.95 -3.33 -0.17
C ILE A 9 5.73 -2.20 -1.17
N LYS A 10 5.97 -2.43 -2.47
CA LYS A 10 5.75 -1.40 -3.51
C LYS A 10 4.28 -0.98 -3.61
N VAL A 11 3.35 -1.94 -3.59
CA VAL A 11 1.92 -1.63 -3.66
C VAL A 11 1.47 -0.91 -2.39
N PHE A 12 1.93 -1.36 -1.22
CA PHE A 12 1.57 -0.73 0.03
C PHE A 12 2.13 0.70 0.14
N SER A 13 3.38 0.93 -0.28
CA SER A 13 3.97 2.27 -0.32
C SER A 13 3.18 3.20 -1.23
N TYR A 14 2.83 2.73 -2.42
CA TYR A 14 2.04 3.51 -3.37
C TYR A 14 0.66 3.90 -2.79
N VAL A 15 -0.05 2.97 -2.14
CA VAL A 15 -1.35 3.27 -1.51
C VAL A 15 -1.21 4.13 -0.26
N TRP A 16 -0.13 3.97 0.51
CA TRP A 16 0.15 4.81 1.67
C TRP A 16 0.29 6.28 1.30
N ASP A 17 1.06 6.55 0.25
CA ASP A 17 1.35 7.91 -0.20
C ASP A 17 0.10 8.57 -0.80
N ASN A 18 -0.68 7.81 -1.60
CA ASN A 18 -1.87 8.32 -2.30
C ASN A 18 -3.17 8.23 -1.49
N ILE A 19 -3.25 7.40 -0.45
CA ILE A 19 -4.41 7.09 0.41
C ILE A 19 -5.57 6.39 -0.31
N SER A 20 -5.94 6.83 -1.51
CA SER A 20 -7.07 6.31 -2.30
C SER A 20 -6.74 6.46 -3.79
N VAL A 21 -6.82 5.36 -4.53
CA VAL A 21 -6.47 5.34 -5.95
C VAL A 21 -7.52 4.56 -6.73
N GLY A 22 -8.00 5.14 -7.83
CA GLY A 22 -8.88 4.45 -8.78
C GLY A 22 -8.20 3.24 -9.41
N GLU A 23 -8.95 2.16 -9.63
CA GLU A 23 -8.45 0.84 -10.07
C GLU A 23 -7.63 0.92 -11.36
N ILE A 24 -8.08 1.70 -12.35
CA ILE A 24 -7.37 1.88 -13.63
C ILE A 24 -6.00 2.53 -13.42
N VAL A 25 -5.93 3.59 -12.62
CA VAL A 25 -4.68 4.31 -12.32
C VAL A 25 -3.76 3.43 -11.49
N PHE A 26 -4.33 2.75 -10.49
CA PHE A 26 -3.62 1.83 -9.62
C PHE A 26 -2.93 0.72 -10.42
N GLU A 27 -3.66 0.05 -11.32
CA GLU A 27 -3.10 -1.03 -12.14
C GLU A 27 -2.04 -0.52 -13.12
N ARG A 28 -2.33 0.57 -13.84
CA ARG A 28 -1.41 1.16 -14.81
C ARG A 28 -0.10 1.58 -14.16
N ASP A 29 -0.17 2.38 -13.11
CA ASP A 29 1.02 2.97 -12.48
C ASP A 29 1.87 1.87 -11.84
N LEU A 30 1.27 0.95 -11.08
CA LEU A 30 2.01 -0.13 -10.43
C LEU A 30 2.65 -1.09 -11.42
N ASN A 31 1.98 -1.37 -12.54
CA ASN A 31 2.54 -2.21 -13.58
C ASN A 31 3.68 -1.51 -14.35
N GLN A 32 3.42 -0.30 -14.86
CA GLN A 32 4.33 0.37 -15.80
C GLN A 32 5.48 1.10 -15.10
N ILE A 33 5.24 1.69 -13.92
CA ILE A 33 6.22 2.53 -13.22
C ILE A 33 6.95 1.72 -12.15
N TYR A 34 6.22 0.92 -11.37
CA TYR A 34 6.78 0.17 -10.24
C TYR A 34 7.15 -1.29 -10.58
N GLY A 35 6.83 -1.74 -11.81
CA GLY A 35 7.17 -3.06 -12.32
C GLY A 35 6.42 -4.22 -11.65
N VAL A 36 5.29 -3.94 -10.99
CA VAL A 36 4.46 -4.97 -10.34
C VAL A 36 3.56 -5.62 -11.39
N ARG A 37 3.87 -6.85 -11.79
CA ARG A 37 3.20 -7.50 -12.93
C ARG A 37 1.71 -7.75 -12.73
N LYS A 38 1.27 -8.04 -11.50
CA LYS A 38 -0.13 -8.36 -11.17
C LYS A 38 -0.63 -7.53 -9.98
N PRO A 39 -0.78 -6.20 -10.12
CA PRO A 39 -1.07 -5.30 -9.00
C PRO A 39 -2.34 -5.71 -8.23
N ILE A 40 -3.38 -6.13 -8.95
CA ILE A 40 -4.66 -6.53 -8.36
C ILE A 40 -4.52 -7.76 -7.45
N LEU A 41 -3.73 -8.77 -7.85
CA LEU A 41 -3.49 -9.94 -7.00
C LEU A 41 -2.69 -9.59 -5.75
N VAL A 42 -1.71 -8.70 -5.89
CA VAL A 42 -0.93 -8.21 -4.74
C VAL A 42 -1.83 -7.42 -3.79
N ALA A 43 -2.74 -6.60 -4.32
CA ALA A 43 -3.71 -5.86 -3.53
C ALA A 43 -4.67 -6.78 -2.76
N VAL A 44 -5.09 -7.91 -3.33
CA VAL A 44 -5.88 -8.93 -2.62
C VAL A 44 -5.13 -9.44 -1.39
N SER A 45 -3.85 -9.80 -1.52
CA SER A 45 -3.04 -10.26 -0.38
C SER A 45 -2.88 -9.16 0.69
N LEU A 46 -2.69 -7.90 0.30
CA LEU A 46 -2.62 -6.78 1.22
C LEU A 46 -3.95 -6.48 1.95
N ARG A 47 -5.08 -6.77 1.31
CA ARG A 47 -6.41 -6.70 1.94
C ARG A 47 -6.59 -7.78 2.99
N GLU A 48 -6.14 -9.00 2.72
CA GLU A 48 -6.15 -10.10 3.71
C GLU A 48 -5.28 -9.76 4.93
N LYS A 49 -4.19 -9.02 4.71
CA LYS A 49 -3.34 -8.47 5.79
C LYS A 49 -3.91 -7.23 6.47
N GLY A 50 -5.06 -6.73 6.00
CA GLY A 50 -5.80 -5.62 6.61
C GLY A 50 -5.17 -4.25 6.43
N VAL A 51 -4.18 -4.06 5.54
CA VAL A 51 -3.50 -2.77 5.34
C VAL A 51 -4.08 -1.94 4.19
N ILE A 52 -4.85 -2.58 3.31
CA ILE A 52 -5.58 -1.95 2.20
C ILE A 52 -7.05 -2.39 2.26
N GLU A 53 -7.95 -1.52 1.78
CA GLU A 53 -9.38 -1.75 1.61
C GLU A 53 -9.78 -1.53 0.14
N ARG A 54 -10.82 -2.24 -0.34
CA ARG A 54 -11.40 -2.02 -1.68
C ARG A 54 -12.70 -1.24 -1.55
N GLY A 55 -12.80 -0.12 -2.25
CA GLY A 55 -14.07 0.58 -2.49
C GLY A 55 -14.62 0.25 -3.87
N GLU A 56 -15.66 0.95 -4.30
CA GLU A 56 -16.18 0.82 -5.66
C GLU A 56 -15.15 1.39 -6.66
N GLY A 57 -14.51 0.52 -7.43
CA GLY A 57 -13.50 0.89 -8.42
C GLY A 57 -12.23 1.56 -7.86
N CYS A 58 -11.91 1.40 -6.57
CA CYS A 58 -10.72 2.00 -5.97
C CYS A 58 -10.06 1.14 -4.88
N TYR A 59 -8.77 1.36 -4.68
CA TYR A 59 -7.95 0.78 -3.60
C TYR A 59 -7.56 1.87 -2.61
N ASN A 60 -7.76 1.59 -1.33
CA ASN A 60 -7.64 2.56 -0.26
C ASN A 60 -6.70 2.07 0.83
N LEU A 61 -5.96 2.98 1.45
CA LEU A 61 -5.29 2.71 2.71
C LEU A 61 -6.35 2.39 3.77
N ALA A 62 -6.14 1.30 4.51
CA ALA A 62 -7.08 0.85 5.53
C ALA A 62 -7.38 1.96 6.53
N ARG A 63 -8.64 2.10 6.92
CA ARG A 63 -9.12 3.25 7.70
C ARG A 63 -8.36 3.43 9.01
N TRP A 64 -7.98 2.32 9.66
CA TRP A 64 -7.24 2.31 10.92
C TRP A 64 -5.79 2.80 10.78
N LEU A 65 -5.19 2.75 9.57
CA LEU A 65 -3.85 3.26 9.30
C LEU A 65 -3.82 4.76 8.99
N ARG A 66 -4.95 5.37 8.65
CA ARG A 66 -5.00 6.78 8.24
C ARG A 66 -4.53 7.77 9.33
N PRO A 67 -4.87 7.59 10.62
CA PRO A 67 -4.32 8.43 11.68
C PRO A 67 -2.80 8.32 11.80
N LEU A 68 -2.25 7.12 11.61
CA LEU A 68 -0.81 6.88 11.63
C LEU A 68 -0.14 7.56 10.42
N ARG A 69 -0.69 7.40 9.22
CA ARG A 69 -0.22 8.09 8.01
C ARG A 69 -0.19 9.60 8.18
N LYS A 70 -1.20 10.20 8.81
CA LYS A 70 -1.22 11.65 9.09
C LYS A 70 -0.07 12.10 9.99
N LYS A 71 0.35 11.25 10.94
CA LYS A 71 1.46 11.56 11.86
C LYS A 71 2.83 11.36 11.22
N ILE A 72 2.97 10.30 10.42
CA ILE A 72 4.26 9.89 9.85
C ILE A 72 4.56 10.61 8.55
N GLY A 73 3.56 10.84 7.68
CA GLY A 73 3.77 11.38 6.35
C GLY A 73 3.87 10.28 5.31
N ASN A 74 5.02 10.19 4.63
CA ASN A 74 5.23 9.27 3.50
C ASN A 74 5.67 7.87 3.97
N PHE A 75 5.74 6.92 3.04
CA PHE A 75 6.10 5.55 3.36
C PHE A 75 7.57 5.37 3.78
N GLN A 76 8.49 6.21 3.31
CA GLN A 76 9.91 6.13 3.71
C GLN A 76 10.08 6.49 5.19
N ASP A 77 9.34 7.48 5.67
CA ASP A 77 9.32 7.86 7.09
C ASP A 77 8.79 6.71 7.96
N LEU A 78 7.73 6.02 7.49
CA LEU A 78 7.22 4.81 8.16
C LEU A 78 8.31 3.73 8.22
N ARG A 79 9.01 3.51 7.11
CA ARG A 79 10.03 2.46 7.02
C ARG A 79 11.20 2.73 7.97
N LEU A 80 11.66 3.98 8.04
CA LEU A 80 12.71 4.41 8.97
C LEU A 80 12.31 4.18 10.43
N ILE A 81 11.05 4.38 10.79
CA ILE A 81 10.56 4.12 12.15
C ILE A 81 10.56 2.61 12.42
N LEU A 82 10.01 1.81 11.51
CA LEU A 82 9.91 0.36 11.70
C LEU A 82 11.28 -0.32 11.76
N ASP A 83 12.23 0.09 10.93
CA ASP A 83 13.59 -0.45 10.92
C ASP A 83 14.39 -0.06 12.18
N ARG A 84 13.90 0.90 12.99
CA ARG A 84 14.46 1.30 14.29
C ARG A 84 13.78 0.64 15.48
N LEU A 85 12.69 -0.10 15.27
CA LEU A 85 12.04 -0.85 16.35
C LEU A 85 12.83 -2.15 16.61
N PRO A 86 13.11 -2.50 17.88
CA PRO A 86 13.82 -3.72 18.25
C PRO A 86 13.04 -5.00 17.89
#